data_AF-A0A174XCG1-F1
#
_entry.id   AF-A0A174XCG1-F1
#
_cell.length_a   1.000
_cell.length_b   1.000
_cell.length_c   1.000
_cell.angle_alpha   90.00
_cell.angle_beta   90.00
_cell.angle_gamma   90.00
#
_symmetry.space_group_name_H-M   'P 1'
#
loop_
_entity.id
_entity.type
_entity.pdbx_description
1 polymer ?
#
loop_
_entity_poly.entity_id
_entity_poly.type
_entity_poly.pdbx_seq_one_letter_code
_entity_poly.pdbx_strand_id
1 'polypeptide(L)'
;MDENADRVEELEEELDQAEKRYKAAPETVTKMIRFREKFTFLNSPDCPDILKILVSDMFTAYGKYKEAFARLEATPDDVSSLSTAQEAQAVVENFIANRDMWDELEYYRENGKILGKCEKVKSLSVRKGVENLSDIDIQKALNNARANLSKNKAKLEQAGDDEKKKASALALIQKWETTQKAIEEEIEARKKK
;
A
#
# COMPACT_ATOMS: atom_id res chain seq x y z
N MET A 1 -51.66 -23.00 -3.49
CA MET A 1 -50.74 -21.99 -4.05
C MET A 1 -50.11 -21.27 -2.87
N ASP A 2 -49.37 -21.98 -2.01
CA ASP A 2 -48.89 -21.39 -0.74
C ASP A 2 -47.41 -21.67 -0.45
N GLU A 3 -46.80 -22.76 -0.97
CA GLU A 3 -45.38 -23.03 -0.74
C GLU A 3 -44.44 -21.89 -1.18
N ASN A 4 -44.83 -21.09 -2.17
CA ASN A 4 -43.99 -19.98 -2.63
C ASN A 4 -44.18 -18.70 -1.78
N ALA A 5 -45.32 -18.56 -1.10
CA ALA A 5 -45.55 -17.47 -0.15
C ALA A 5 -44.84 -17.78 1.18
N ASP A 6 -44.96 -19.03 1.66
CA ASP A 6 -44.27 -19.51 2.86
C ASP A 6 -42.75 -19.41 2.73
N ARG A 7 -42.20 -19.71 1.54
CA ARG A 7 -40.76 -19.55 1.25
C ARG A 7 -40.31 -18.10 1.14
N VAL A 8 -41.17 -17.18 0.74
CA VAL A 8 -40.85 -15.75 0.71
C VAL A 8 -40.82 -15.20 2.13
N GLU A 9 -41.78 -15.58 2.96
CA GLU A 9 -41.83 -15.21 4.38
C GLU A 9 -40.60 -15.75 5.15
N GLU A 10 -40.21 -17.01 4.91
CA GLU A 10 -39.01 -17.62 5.51
C GLU A 10 -37.72 -16.89 5.08
N LEU A 11 -37.61 -16.51 3.80
CA LEU A 11 -36.46 -15.73 3.30
C LEU A 11 -36.43 -14.29 3.84
N GLU A 12 -37.59 -13.67 4.01
CA GLU A 12 -37.72 -12.35 4.63
C GLU A 12 -37.27 -12.41 6.10
N GLU A 13 -37.69 -13.42 6.85
CA GLU A 13 -37.24 -13.63 8.23
C GLU A 13 -35.72 -13.91 8.33
N GLU A 14 -35.15 -14.71 7.42
CA GLU A 14 -33.71 -14.93 7.34
C GLU A 14 -32.93 -13.64 7.06
N LEU A 15 -33.44 -12.81 6.14
CA LEU A 15 -32.86 -11.52 5.79
C LEU A 15 -32.90 -10.55 6.97
N ASP A 16 -34.02 -10.55 7.71
CA ASP A 16 -34.23 -9.72 8.89
C ASP A 16 -33.33 -10.15 10.07
N GLN A 17 -33.14 -11.46 10.24
CA GLN A 17 -32.18 -12.02 11.21
C GLN A 17 -30.73 -11.74 10.82
N ALA A 18 -30.40 -11.83 9.53
CA ALA A 18 -29.08 -11.48 9.01
C ALA A 18 -28.78 -9.99 9.21
N GLU A 19 -29.76 -9.11 8.96
CA GLU A 19 -29.65 -7.68 9.24
C GLU A 19 -29.44 -7.38 10.73
N LYS A 20 -30.20 -8.04 11.62
CA LYS A 20 -30.06 -7.88 13.07
C LYS A 20 -28.68 -8.35 13.55
N ARG A 21 -28.19 -9.49 13.06
CA ARG A 21 -26.84 -9.98 13.33
C ARG A 21 -25.76 -9.04 12.80
N TYR A 22 -25.98 -8.46 11.62
CA TYR A 22 -25.06 -7.50 10.99
C TYR A 22 -25.01 -6.16 11.73
N LYS A 23 -26.16 -5.65 12.22
CA LYS A 23 -26.28 -4.43 13.04
C LYS A 23 -25.74 -4.63 14.46
N ALA A 24 -25.80 -5.85 15.00
CA ALA A 24 -25.25 -6.20 16.31
C ALA A 24 -23.75 -6.52 16.29
N ALA A 25 -23.15 -6.68 15.11
CA ALA A 25 -21.72 -6.89 14.99
C ALA A 25 -20.96 -5.62 15.45
N PRO A 26 -19.81 -5.78 16.14
CA PRO A 26 -18.98 -4.64 16.51
C PRO A 26 -18.68 -3.76 15.29
N GLU A 27 -18.74 -2.45 15.47
CA GLU A 27 -18.66 -1.48 14.37
C GLU A 27 -17.39 -1.65 13.50
N THR A 28 -16.33 -2.19 14.08
CA THR A 28 -15.07 -2.57 13.40
C THR A 28 -15.27 -3.70 12.38
N VAL A 29 -16.05 -4.72 12.73
CA VAL A 29 -16.39 -5.85 11.86
C VAL A 29 -17.30 -5.37 10.72
N THR A 30 -18.31 -4.56 11.03
CA THR A 30 -19.23 -3.98 10.03
C THR A 30 -18.48 -3.10 9.03
N LYS A 31 -17.54 -2.25 9.48
CA LYS A 31 -16.69 -1.42 8.60
C LYS A 31 -15.79 -2.26 7.70
N MET A 32 -15.25 -3.38 8.19
CA MET A 32 -14.48 -4.32 7.36
C MET A 32 -15.35 -5.02 6.31
N ILE A 33 -16.58 -5.42 6.65
CA ILE A 33 -17.50 -6.04 5.69
C ILE A 33 -17.84 -5.04 4.58
N ARG A 34 -18.23 -3.80 4.93
CA ARG A 34 -18.49 -2.72 3.96
C ARG A 34 -17.28 -2.42 3.08
N PHE A 35 -16.08 -2.50 3.64
CA PHE A 35 -14.84 -2.31 2.88
C PHE A 35 -14.66 -3.41 1.82
N ARG A 36 -14.87 -4.67 2.18
CA ARG A 36 -14.80 -5.80 1.24
C ARG A 36 -15.94 -5.81 0.22
N GLU A 37 -17.10 -5.26 0.56
CA GLU A 37 -18.20 -5.02 -0.39
C GLU A 37 -17.84 -3.93 -1.40
N LYS A 38 -17.21 -2.84 -0.96
CA LYS A 38 -16.72 -1.78 -1.87
C LYS A 38 -15.59 -2.27 -2.77
N PHE A 39 -14.69 -3.10 -2.25
CA PHE A 39 -13.56 -3.66 -2.98
C PHE A 39 -13.74 -5.16 -3.16
N THR A 40 -14.75 -5.54 -3.96
CA THR A 40 -15.16 -6.93 -4.18
C THR A 40 -14.03 -7.84 -4.66
N PHE A 41 -13.05 -7.28 -5.40
CA PHE A 41 -11.88 -8.02 -5.84
C PHE A 41 -11.09 -8.64 -4.68
N LEU A 42 -11.16 -8.08 -3.46
CA LEU A 42 -10.49 -8.65 -2.28
C LEU A 42 -11.07 -10.00 -1.83
N ASN A 43 -12.30 -10.32 -2.24
CA ASN A 43 -12.93 -11.62 -2.00
C ASN A 43 -12.62 -12.63 -3.10
N SER A 44 -12.02 -12.19 -4.21
CA SER A 44 -11.66 -13.08 -5.32
C SER A 44 -10.40 -13.91 -4.98
N PRO A 45 -10.36 -15.21 -5.33
CA PRO A 45 -9.14 -16.00 -5.22
C PRO A 45 -8.01 -15.45 -6.10
N ASP A 46 -8.34 -14.80 -7.22
CA ASP A 46 -7.37 -14.21 -8.16
C ASP A 46 -6.88 -12.81 -7.74
N CYS A 47 -7.25 -12.35 -6.54
CA CYS A 47 -6.80 -11.07 -6.02
C CYS A 47 -5.27 -11.04 -5.86
N PRO A 48 -4.56 -10.11 -6.52
CA PRO A 48 -3.13 -9.95 -6.33
C PRO A 48 -2.77 -9.74 -4.86
N ASP A 49 -1.82 -10.52 -4.32
CA ASP A 49 -1.43 -10.40 -2.90
C ASP A 49 -0.92 -9.00 -2.54
N ILE A 50 -0.38 -8.29 -3.53
CA ILE A 50 0.08 -6.92 -3.37
C ILE A 50 -1.04 -6.01 -2.83
N LEU A 51 -2.28 -6.22 -3.30
CA LEU A 51 -3.44 -5.45 -2.85
C LEU A 51 -3.85 -5.84 -1.43
N LYS A 52 -3.76 -7.13 -1.08
CA LYS A 52 -4.03 -7.61 0.28
C LYS A 52 -3.05 -7.01 1.29
N ILE A 53 -1.76 -6.99 0.95
CA ILE A 53 -0.71 -6.35 1.75
C ILE A 53 -0.99 -4.85 1.88
N LEU A 54 -1.34 -4.19 0.77
CA LEU A 54 -1.63 -2.77 0.74
C LEU A 54 -2.83 -2.40 1.62
N VAL A 55 -3.89 -3.21 1.64
CA VAL A 55 -5.03 -3.02 2.56
C VAL A 55 -4.59 -3.12 4.02
N SER A 56 -3.73 -4.08 4.36
CA SER A 56 -3.19 -4.23 5.71
C SER A 56 -2.36 -3.01 6.13
N ASP A 57 -1.50 -2.52 5.24
CA ASP A 57 -0.69 -1.33 5.46
C ASP A 57 -1.55 -0.06 5.56
N MET A 58 -2.61 0.04 4.75
CA MET A 58 -3.56 1.15 4.76
C MET A 58 -4.26 1.27 6.12
N PHE A 59 -4.70 0.15 6.70
CA PHE A 59 -5.28 0.15 8.05
C PHE A 59 -4.25 0.52 9.11
N THR A 60 -3.00 0.07 8.96
CA THR A 60 -1.90 0.44 9.86
C THR A 60 -1.63 1.94 9.82
N ALA A 61 -1.56 2.54 8.63
CA ALA A 61 -1.38 3.98 8.44
C ALA A 61 -2.55 4.76 9.05
N TYR A 62 -3.79 4.28 8.87
CA TYR A 62 -4.97 4.89 9.49
C TYR A 62 -4.93 4.84 11.03
N GLY A 63 -4.49 3.72 11.61
CA GLY A 63 -4.29 3.58 13.05
C GLY A 63 -3.28 4.61 13.58
N LYS A 64 -2.11 4.67 12.95
CA LYS A 64 -1.05 5.63 13.31
C LYS A 64 -1.49 7.09 13.15
N TYR A 65 -2.22 7.40 12.08
CA TYR A 65 -2.83 8.71 11.88
C TYR A 65 -3.74 9.07 13.05
N LYS A 66 -4.67 8.20 13.44
CA LYS A 66 -5.59 8.45 14.56
C LYS A 66 -4.86 8.64 15.89
N GLU A 67 -3.85 7.82 16.14
CA GLU A 67 -3.05 7.91 17.36
C GLU A 67 -2.27 9.22 17.43
N ALA A 68 -1.57 9.59 16.35
CA ALA A 68 -0.84 10.86 16.27
C ALA A 68 -1.78 12.06 16.36
N PHE A 69 -2.96 11.97 15.73
CA PHE A 69 -3.98 13.03 15.79
C PHE A 69 -4.50 13.22 17.20
N ALA A 70 -4.82 12.13 17.92
CA ALA A 70 -5.27 12.20 19.31
C ALA A 70 -4.20 12.78 20.24
N ARG A 71 -2.91 12.44 20.02
CA ARG A 71 -1.79 13.05 20.77
C ARG A 71 -1.64 14.54 20.48
N LEU A 72 -1.81 14.94 19.22
CA LEU A 72 -1.75 16.33 18.81
C LEU A 72 -2.92 17.14 19.40
N GLU A 73 -4.15 16.60 19.36
CA GLU A 73 -5.34 17.22 19.94
C GLU A 73 -5.26 17.37 21.46
N ALA A 74 -4.59 16.43 22.14
CA ALA A 74 -4.34 16.51 23.58
C ALA A 74 -3.20 17.48 23.96
N THR A 75 -2.44 17.99 22.98
CA THR A 75 -1.33 18.92 23.23
C THR A 75 -1.87 20.34 23.41
N PRO A 76 -1.53 21.07 24.48
CA PRO A 76 -1.99 22.45 24.67
C PRO A 76 -1.47 23.39 23.58
N ASP A 77 -2.31 24.36 23.17
CA ASP A 77 -2.05 25.30 22.05
C ASP A 77 -0.77 26.16 22.21
N ASP A 78 -0.28 26.33 23.43
CA ASP A 78 0.88 27.19 23.75
C ASP A 78 2.24 26.45 23.69
N VAL A 79 2.24 25.18 23.26
CA VAL A 79 3.46 24.34 23.21
C VAL A 79 3.94 24.19 21.76
N SER A 80 4.67 25.20 21.28
CA SER A 80 5.49 25.07 20.07
C SER A 80 6.78 24.30 20.43
N SER A 81 6.67 22.97 20.47
CA SER A 81 7.79 22.08 20.71
C SER A 81 8.14 21.29 19.45
N LEU A 82 9.40 20.85 19.36
CA LEU A 82 9.84 19.90 18.34
C LEU A 82 8.95 18.64 18.32
N SER A 83 8.47 18.20 19.48
CA SER A 83 7.56 17.06 19.62
C SER A 83 6.20 17.31 18.97
N THR A 84 5.62 18.50 19.15
CA THR A 84 4.34 18.88 18.54
C THR A 84 4.46 18.90 17.01
N ALA A 85 5.58 19.45 16.50
CA ALA A 85 5.86 19.46 15.08
C ALA A 85 6.04 18.04 14.50
N GLN A 86 6.70 17.14 15.23
CA GLN A 86 6.87 15.74 14.85
C GLN A 86 5.54 14.98 14.81
N GLU A 87 4.65 15.19 15.80
CA GLU A 87 3.32 14.57 15.79
C GLU A 87 2.46 15.12 14.64
N ALA A 88 2.49 16.44 14.39
CA ALA A 88 1.82 17.03 13.23
C ALA A 88 2.34 16.48 11.90
N GLN A 89 3.66 16.31 11.77
CA GLN A 89 4.27 15.65 10.62
C GLN A 89 3.77 14.21 10.48
N ALA A 90 3.77 13.44 11.58
CA ALA A 90 3.29 12.06 11.57
C ALA A 90 1.81 11.95 11.18
N VAL A 91 0.95 12.87 11.63
CA VAL A 91 -0.46 12.95 11.21
C VAL A 91 -0.55 13.09 9.69
N VAL A 92 0.17 14.07 9.14
CA VAL A 92 0.13 14.38 7.70
C VAL A 92 0.69 13.22 6.87
N GLU A 93 1.85 12.68 7.23
CA GLU A 93 2.49 11.58 6.51
C GLU A 93 1.63 10.32 6.51
N ASN A 94 1.08 9.93 7.66
CA ASN A 94 0.23 8.75 7.74
C ASN A 94 -1.11 8.95 7.00
N PHE A 95 -1.65 10.17 6.99
CA PHE A 95 -2.85 10.49 6.21
C PHE A 95 -2.59 10.39 4.70
N ILE A 96 -1.49 10.98 4.22
CA ILE A 96 -1.10 10.92 2.80
C ILE A 96 -0.85 9.47 2.39
N ALA A 97 -0.09 8.71 3.19
CA ALA A 97 0.18 7.30 2.91
C ALA A 97 -1.12 6.46 2.86
N ASN A 98 -2.05 6.68 3.79
CA ASN A 98 -3.36 6.04 3.76
C ASN A 98 -4.15 6.40 2.50
N ARG A 99 -4.12 7.68 2.10
CA ARG A 99 -4.83 8.17 0.92
C ARG A 99 -4.25 7.63 -0.38
N ASP A 100 -2.93 7.60 -0.51
CA ASP A 100 -2.24 7.04 -1.67
C ASP A 100 -2.57 5.56 -1.87
N MET A 101 -2.64 4.80 -0.77
CA MET A 101 -3.07 3.39 -0.79
C MET A 101 -4.55 3.27 -1.18
N TRP A 102 -5.40 4.14 -0.66
CA TRP A 102 -6.81 4.16 -1.03
C TRP A 102 -7.00 4.42 -2.53
N ASP A 103 -6.31 5.41 -3.09
CA ASP A 103 -6.40 5.77 -4.50
C ASP A 103 -5.90 4.63 -5.41
N GLU A 104 -4.90 3.87 -4.96
CA GLU A 104 -4.42 2.66 -5.64
C GLU A 104 -5.50 1.56 -5.70
N LEU A 105 -6.23 1.33 -4.59
CA LEU A 105 -7.34 0.36 -4.54
C LEU A 105 -8.50 0.78 -5.41
N GLU A 106 -8.84 2.07 -5.40
CA GLU A 106 -9.90 2.63 -6.24
C GLU A 106 -9.55 2.48 -7.72
N TYR A 107 -8.31 2.80 -8.09
CA TYR A 107 -7.83 2.64 -9.46
C TYR A 107 -7.85 1.17 -9.90
N TYR A 108 -7.41 0.24 -9.05
CA TYR A 108 -7.47 -1.18 -9.37
C TYR A 108 -8.92 -1.66 -9.52
N ARG A 109 -9.84 -1.20 -8.66
CA ARG A 109 -11.27 -1.51 -8.80
C ARG A 109 -11.82 -1.10 -10.17
N GLU A 110 -11.43 0.07 -10.66
CA GLU A 110 -11.96 0.63 -11.90
C GLU A 110 -11.25 0.11 -13.16
N ASN A 111 -9.96 -0.17 -13.08
CA ASN A 111 -9.10 -0.45 -14.25
C ASN A 111 -8.56 -1.88 -14.29
N GLY A 112 -8.65 -2.62 -13.18
CA GLY A 112 -8.06 -3.96 -13.02
C GLY A 112 -6.52 -3.98 -13.05
N LYS A 113 -5.88 -2.81 -12.93
CA LYS A 113 -4.43 -2.64 -13.05
C LYS A 113 -3.87 -1.90 -11.84
N ILE A 114 -2.64 -2.22 -11.50
CA ILE A 114 -1.88 -1.53 -10.46
C ILE A 114 -1.39 -0.20 -11.05
N LEU A 115 -1.76 0.91 -10.43
CA LEU A 115 -1.32 2.26 -10.78
C LEU A 115 0.17 2.45 -10.46
N GLY A 116 0.62 1.86 -9.35
CA GLY A 116 2.00 1.93 -8.87
C GLY A 116 2.38 3.33 -8.39
N LYS A 117 1.44 4.12 -7.86
CA LYS A 117 1.76 5.42 -7.24
C LYS A 117 2.37 5.22 -5.87
N CYS A 118 1.77 4.34 -5.07
CA CYS A 118 2.23 4.02 -3.73
C CYS A 118 3.66 3.46 -3.78
N GLU A 119 4.59 4.07 -3.06
CA GLU A 119 6.01 3.68 -3.03
C GLU A 119 6.20 2.21 -2.62
N LYS A 120 5.32 1.72 -1.74
CA LYS A 120 5.34 0.34 -1.28
C LYS A 120 4.92 -0.66 -2.35
N VAL A 121 3.97 -0.28 -3.22
CA VAL A 121 3.58 -1.07 -4.40
C VAL A 121 4.73 -1.20 -5.38
N LYS A 122 5.47 -0.10 -5.61
CA LYS A 122 6.68 -0.11 -6.43
C LYS A 122 7.72 -1.07 -5.84
N SER A 123 8.01 -0.93 -4.54
CA SER A 123 9.01 -1.74 -3.84
C SER A 123 8.68 -3.24 -3.82
N LEU A 124 7.43 -3.60 -3.53
CA LEU A 124 6.99 -5.00 -3.50
C LEU A 124 6.91 -5.63 -4.90
N SER A 125 6.53 -4.86 -5.92
CA SER A 125 6.56 -5.36 -7.31
C SER A 125 7.98 -5.66 -7.76
N VAL A 126 8.94 -4.82 -7.35
CA VAL A 126 10.37 -5.06 -7.59
C VAL A 126 10.82 -6.32 -6.84
N ARG A 127 10.50 -6.48 -5.56
CA ARG A 127 10.89 -7.68 -4.79
C ARG A 127 10.31 -8.96 -5.37
N LYS A 128 9.00 -9.02 -5.66
CA LYS A 128 8.38 -10.19 -6.33
C LYS A 128 8.99 -10.48 -7.71
N GLY A 129 9.36 -9.44 -8.45
CA GLY A 129 10.07 -9.59 -9.73
C GLY A 129 11.44 -10.26 -9.55
N VAL A 130 12.15 -9.93 -8.48
CA VAL A 130 13.47 -10.48 -8.13
C VAL A 130 13.37 -11.89 -7.56
N GLU A 131 12.40 -12.18 -6.70
CA GLU A 131 12.17 -13.51 -6.11
C GLU A 131 11.98 -14.59 -7.20
N ASN A 132 11.32 -14.25 -8.31
CA ASN A 132 11.10 -15.16 -9.43
C ASN A 132 12.31 -15.37 -10.34
N LEU A 133 13.41 -14.63 -10.16
CA LEU A 133 14.60 -14.77 -10.99
C LEU A 133 15.43 -16.00 -10.57
N SER A 134 16.02 -16.67 -11.56
CA SER A 134 17.04 -17.69 -11.32
C SER A 134 18.29 -17.07 -10.67
N ASP A 135 19.13 -17.86 -10.01
CA ASP A 135 20.37 -17.35 -9.39
C ASP A 135 21.27 -16.62 -10.40
N ILE A 136 21.33 -17.13 -11.63
CA ILE A 136 22.08 -16.53 -12.72
C ILE A 136 21.47 -15.19 -13.13
N ASP A 137 20.14 -15.11 -13.23
CA ASP A 137 19.46 -13.89 -13.66
C ASP A 137 19.41 -12.82 -12.56
N ILE A 138 19.39 -13.22 -11.28
CA ILE A 138 19.60 -12.32 -10.14
C ILE A 138 20.94 -11.61 -10.23
N GLN A 139 22.02 -12.35 -10.52
CA GLN A 139 23.35 -11.75 -10.62
C GLN A 139 23.47 -10.81 -11.84
N LYS A 140 22.83 -11.16 -12.96
CA LYS A 140 22.72 -10.27 -14.13
C LYS A 140 21.91 -9.00 -13.80
N ALA A 141 20.80 -9.15 -13.09
CA ALA A 141 19.97 -8.02 -12.65
C ALA A 141 20.73 -7.09 -11.70
N LEU A 142 21.54 -7.64 -10.77
CA LEU A 142 22.39 -6.86 -9.88
C LEU A 142 23.42 -6.03 -10.67
N ASN A 143 24.09 -6.65 -11.63
CA ASN A 143 25.06 -5.95 -12.49
C ASN A 143 24.38 -4.86 -13.34
N ASN A 144 23.16 -5.13 -13.83
CA ASN A 144 22.37 -4.16 -14.58
C ASN A 144 21.95 -2.96 -13.71
N ALA A 145 21.50 -3.21 -12.48
CA ALA A 145 21.14 -2.16 -11.53
C ALA A 145 22.33 -1.27 -11.19
N ARG A 146 23.50 -1.87 -10.90
CA ARG A 146 24.77 -1.15 -10.64
C ARG A 146 25.21 -0.31 -11.84
N ALA A 147 25.12 -0.85 -13.05
CA ALA A 147 25.46 -0.12 -14.28
C ALA A 147 24.52 1.07 -14.51
N ASN A 148 23.21 0.90 -14.29
CA ASN A 148 22.25 1.98 -14.41
C ASN A 148 22.42 3.05 -13.33
N LEU A 149 22.78 2.68 -12.10
CA LEU A 149 23.10 3.65 -11.05
C LEU A 149 24.30 4.51 -11.42
N SER A 150 25.39 3.88 -11.87
CA SER A 150 26.58 4.61 -12.33
C SER A 150 26.24 5.57 -13.46
N LYS A 151 25.48 5.11 -14.47
CA LYS A 151 25.04 5.97 -15.59
C LYS A 151 24.17 7.13 -15.15
N ASN A 152 23.21 6.92 -14.26
CA ASN A 152 22.30 8.00 -13.83
C ASN A 152 22.96 8.96 -12.84
N LYS A 153 23.92 8.49 -12.02
CA LYS A 153 24.78 9.37 -11.20
C LYS A 153 25.64 10.29 -12.09
N ALA A 154 26.26 9.75 -13.13
CA ALA A 154 26.99 10.57 -14.12
C ALA A 154 26.07 11.58 -14.83
N LYS A 155 24.84 11.19 -15.19
CA LYS A 155 23.85 12.12 -15.78
C LYS A 155 23.41 13.21 -14.80
N LEU A 156 23.34 12.90 -13.51
CA LEU A 156 23.04 13.90 -12.47
C LEU A 156 24.16 14.94 -12.37
N GLU A 157 25.42 14.50 -12.39
CA GLU A 157 26.59 15.40 -12.41
C GLU A 157 26.63 16.25 -13.69
N GLN A 158 26.30 15.66 -14.84
CA GLN A 158 26.25 16.36 -16.13
C GLN A 158 25.03 17.29 -16.27
N ALA A 159 24.03 17.20 -15.40
CA ALA A 159 22.81 18.00 -15.50
C ALA A 159 23.03 19.50 -15.21
N GLY A 160 24.19 19.90 -14.66
CA GLY A 160 24.53 21.31 -14.43
C GLY A 160 23.52 21.97 -13.48
N ASP A 161 22.79 22.99 -13.94
CA ASP A 161 21.70 23.66 -13.19
C ASP A 161 20.30 23.38 -13.76
N ASP A 162 20.17 22.44 -14.70
CA ASP A 162 18.88 22.06 -15.26
C ASP A 162 18.11 21.21 -14.24
N GLU A 163 17.24 21.86 -13.45
CA GLU A 163 16.45 21.20 -12.41
C GLU A 163 15.60 20.05 -12.92
N LYS A 164 15.06 20.15 -14.15
CA LYS A 164 14.22 19.09 -14.72
C LYS A 164 15.05 17.85 -15.02
N LYS A 165 16.28 18.02 -15.52
CA LYS A 165 17.23 16.90 -15.71
C LYS A 165 17.72 16.33 -14.38
N LYS A 166 17.99 17.18 -13.37
CA LYS A 166 18.34 16.72 -12.01
C LYS A 166 17.23 15.88 -11.40
N ALA A 167 15.99 16.36 -11.42
CA ALA A 167 14.83 15.65 -10.86
C ALA A 167 14.62 14.29 -11.54
N SER A 168 14.73 14.25 -12.88
CA SER A 168 14.63 13.01 -13.65
C SER A 168 15.75 12.02 -13.31
N ALA A 169 17.01 12.50 -13.21
CA ALA A 169 18.14 11.66 -12.84
C ALA A 169 18.03 11.14 -11.41
N LEU A 170 17.59 11.98 -10.45
CA LEU A 170 17.35 11.59 -9.06
C LEU A 170 16.26 10.53 -8.94
N ALA A 171 15.14 10.68 -9.64
CA ALA A 171 14.05 9.69 -9.65
C ALA A 171 14.53 8.33 -10.20
N LEU A 172 15.37 8.34 -11.24
CA LEU A 172 15.97 7.12 -11.77
C LEU A 172 16.99 6.50 -10.80
N ILE A 173 17.80 7.31 -10.12
CA ILE A 173 18.73 6.83 -9.08
C ILE A 173 17.93 6.15 -7.97
N GLN A 174 16.92 6.81 -7.40
CA GLN A 174 16.08 6.20 -6.36
C GLN A 174 15.47 4.87 -6.81
N LYS A 175 14.91 4.81 -8.04
CA LYS A 175 14.37 3.56 -8.60
C LYS A 175 15.41 2.44 -8.60
N TRP A 176 16.61 2.70 -9.08
CA TRP A 176 17.66 1.68 -9.19
C TRP A 176 18.32 1.36 -7.85
N GLU A 177 18.35 2.28 -6.89
CA GLU A 177 18.80 2.02 -5.50
C GLU A 177 17.83 1.07 -4.80
N THR A 178 16.52 1.34 -4.89
CA THR A 178 15.49 0.43 -4.35
C THR A 178 15.56 -0.94 -5.02
N THR A 179 15.82 -0.98 -6.33
CA THR A 179 15.97 -2.24 -7.08
C THR A 179 17.23 -3.01 -6.65
N GLN A 180 18.37 -2.34 -6.51
CA GLN A 180 19.60 -2.97 -6.03
C GLN A 180 19.41 -3.55 -4.64
N LYS A 181 18.81 -2.79 -3.72
CA LYS A 181 18.56 -3.23 -2.34
C LYS A 181 17.68 -4.48 -2.29
N ALA A 182 16.59 -4.51 -3.07
CA ALA A 182 15.73 -5.69 -3.15
C ALA A 182 16.47 -6.94 -3.69
N ILE A 183 17.37 -6.76 -4.68
CA ILE A 183 18.20 -7.85 -5.21
C ILE A 183 19.21 -8.35 -4.17
N GLU A 184 19.87 -7.44 -3.45
CA GLU A 184 20.83 -7.81 -2.40
C GLU A 184 20.17 -8.51 -1.21
N GLU A 185 18.97 -8.07 -0.80
CA GLU A 185 18.16 -8.74 0.23
C GLU A 185 17.77 -10.17 -0.19
N GLU A 186 17.37 -10.38 -1.45
CA GLU A 186 17.02 -11.72 -1.95
C GLU A 186 18.26 -12.63 -2.06
N ILE A 187 19.41 -12.12 -2.51
CA ILE A 187 20.66 -12.88 -2.55
C ILE A 187 21.04 -13.35 -1.13
N GLU A 188 20.95 -12.47 -0.13
CA GLU A 188 21.23 -12.83 1.27
C GLU A 188 20.20 -13.82 1.83
N ALA A 189 18.92 -13.72 1.46
CA ALA A 189 17.91 -14.69 1.84
C ALA A 189 18.20 -16.09 1.28
N ARG A 190 18.69 -16.19 0.04
CA ARG A 190 19.08 -17.47 -0.59
C ARG A 190 20.31 -18.10 0.05
N LYS A 191 21.30 -17.30 0.50
CA LYS A 191 22.49 -17.81 1.21
C LYS A 191 22.18 -18.39 2.60
N LYS A 192 21.05 -18.00 3.20
CA LYS A 192 20.62 -18.43 4.53
C LYS A 192 19.72 -19.67 4.51
N LYS A 193 19.30 -20.13 3.32
CA LYS A 193 18.61 -21.41 3.12
C LYS A 193 19.62 -22.53 2.89
#